data_AF-A0A952MKU0-F1
#
_entry.id   AF-A0A952MKU0-F1
#
_cell.length_a   1.000
_cell.length_b   1.000
_cell.length_c   1.000
_cell.angle_alpha   90.00
_cell.angle_beta   90.00
_cell.angle_gamma   90.00
#
_symmetry.space_group_name_H-M   'P 1'
#
loop_
_entity.id
_entity.type
_entity.pdbx_description
1 polymer ?
#
loop_
_entity_poly.entity_id
_entity_poly.type
_entity_poly.pdbx_seq_one_letter_code
_entity_poly.pdbx_strand_id
1 'polypeptide(L)'
;MSNDEKIKLAEELLKYCKKFNVPIEFLFEILEDQKVTPMIRGKAMEYNAFLLLDRILPRTTWSVQKLNLNAQTGVYDEDISITHRRTGVILKVESKSAVRGSVSDGQRSRNLKVPHFLVKSHRSRSNIKLAGSSNDRYSVDSFDVLITNTSNAVFQGNTVGEHLEVIHDEKVKQVLYKFYAVASDEDLITACENDWRYCVPKDIAVDGFIPRTPYVKLDNDENWKSLSRIEERLLEVVEEKRKSNQTTRRK
;
A
#
# COMPACT_ATOMS: atom_id res chain seq x y z
N MET A 1 15.50 -8.91 19.74
CA MET A 1 16.66 -9.29 18.92
C MET A 1 17.81 -9.65 19.84
N SER A 2 18.32 -10.87 19.75
CA SER A 2 19.48 -11.35 20.52
C SER A 2 20.78 -10.68 20.04
N ASN A 3 21.86 -10.83 20.81
CA ASN A 3 23.18 -10.32 20.39
C ASN A 3 23.68 -11.02 19.12
N ASP A 4 23.44 -12.32 18.98
CA ASP A 4 23.82 -13.07 17.78
C ASP A 4 23.07 -12.58 16.53
N GLU A 5 21.78 -12.26 16.68
CA GLU A 5 20.98 -11.67 15.60
C GLU A 5 21.50 -10.28 15.19
N LYS A 6 21.94 -9.46 16.15
CA LYS A 6 22.57 -8.15 15.88
C LYS A 6 23.88 -8.29 15.12
N ILE A 7 24.75 -9.21 15.54
CA ILE A 7 26.04 -9.47 14.88
C ILE A 7 25.80 -9.94 13.44
N LYS A 8 24.89 -10.90 13.26
CA LYS A 8 24.53 -11.39 11.93
C LYS A 8 24.00 -10.29 11.03
N LEU A 9 23.12 -9.41 11.54
CA LEU A 9 22.61 -8.27 10.78
C LEU A 9 23.73 -7.32 10.37
N ALA A 10 24.67 -7.02 11.27
CA ALA A 10 25.82 -6.18 10.96
C ALA A 10 26.70 -6.79 9.86
N GLU A 11 26.97 -8.09 9.92
CA GLU A 11 27.72 -8.80 8.88
C GLU A 11 27.01 -8.77 7.51
N GLU A 12 25.69 -8.97 7.50
CA GLU A 12 24.88 -8.90 6.27
C GLU A 12 24.90 -7.49 5.68
N LEU A 13 24.80 -6.46 6.52
CA LEU A 13 24.88 -5.07 6.10
C LEU A 13 26.25 -4.73 5.48
N LEU A 14 27.34 -5.17 6.11
CA LEU A 14 28.70 -4.97 5.58
C LEU A 14 28.89 -5.69 4.24
N LYS A 15 28.39 -6.93 4.12
CA LYS A 15 28.41 -7.69 2.86
C LYS A 15 27.59 -6.98 1.79
N TYR A 16 26.43 -6.42 2.12
CA TYR A 16 25.58 -5.66 1.21
C TYR A 16 26.30 -4.41 0.71
N CYS A 17 26.85 -3.59 1.63
CA CYS A 17 27.57 -2.37 1.28
C CYS A 17 28.75 -2.67 0.35
N LYS A 18 29.54 -3.71 0.66
CA LYS A 18 30.64 -4.16 -0.22
C LYS A 18 30.14 -4.62 -1.59
N LYS A 19 29.07 -5.42 -1.63
CA LYS A 19 28.52 -5.98 -2.88
C LYS A 19 28.02 -4.89 -3.83
N PHE A 20 27.37 -3.85 -3.30
CA PHE A 20 26.77 -2.78 -4.09
C PHE A 20 27.61 -1.50 -4.11
N ASN A 21 28.85 -1.56 -3.61
CA ASN A 21 29.78 -0.44 -3.54
C ASN A 21 29.17 0.81 -2.85
N VAL A 22 28.47 0.59 -1.74
CA VAL A 22 27.95 1.66 -0.87
C VAL A 22 29.04 2.01 0.15
N PRO A 23 29.51 3.25 0.22
CA PRO A 23 30.49 3.67 1.22
C PRO A 23 29.84 3.64 2.62
N ILE A 24 30.36 2.79 3.50
CA ILE A 24 29.72 2.49 4.80
C ILE A 24 29.65 3.73 5.70
N GLU A 25 30.66 4.59 5.64
CA GLU A 25 30.74 5.88 6.34
C GLU A 25 29.60 6.85 5.97
N PHE A 26 29.02 6.74 4.77
CA PHE A 26 27.91 7.57 4.31
C PHE A 26 26.59 6.79 4.22
N LEU A 27 26.51 5.57 4.75
CA LEU A 27 25.34 4.71 4.59
C LEU A 27 24.06 5.40 5.07
N PHE A 28 24.06 5.98 6.28
CA PHE A 28 22.87 6.62 6.83
C PHE A 28 22.51 7.91 6.10
N GLU A 29 23.50 8.73 5.71
CA GLU A 29 23.26 9.91 4.86
C GLU A 29 22.60 9.54 3.53
N ILE A 30 23.03 8.42 2.92
CA ILE A 30 22.42 7.89 1.70
C ILE A 30 21.00 7.38 1.97
N LEU A 31 20.75 6.68 3.08
CA LEU A 31 19.42 6.17 3.43
C LEU A 31 18.42 7.30 3.71
N GLU A 32 18.88 8.39 4.33
CA GLU A 32 18.12 9.59 4.68
C GLU A 32 17.91 10.54 3.48
N ASP A 33 18.56 10.28 2.34
CA ASP A 33 18.37 11.05 1.12
C ASP A 33 16.89 11.09 0.70
N GLN A 34 16.45 12.27 0.25
CA GLN A 34 15.06 12.53 -0.14
C GLN A 34 14.54 11.61 -1.23
N LYS A 35 15.40 11.00 -2.05
CA LYS A 35 15.01 10.03 -3.08
C LYS A 35 15.00 8.61 -2.54
N VAL A 36 15.90 8.28 -1.60
CA VAL A 36 16.06 6.93 -1.07
C VAL A 36 15.01 6.61 -0.01
N THR A 37 14.76 7.51 0.95
CA THR A 37 13.78 7.26 2.02
C THR A 37 12.37 6.93 1.46
N PRO A 38 11.80 7.68 0.49
CA PRO A 38 10.52 7.31 -0.10
C PRO A 38 10.53 5.95 -0.81
N MET A 39 11.66 5.56 -1.43
CA MET A 39 11.78 4.26 -2.09
C MET A 39 11.77 3.12 -1.09
N ILE A 40 12.53 3.24 0.01
CA ILE A 40 12.56 2.25 1.08
C ILE A 40 11.19 2.15 1.76
N ARG A 41 10.54 3.29 2.06
CA ARG A 41 9.18 3.30 2.63
C ARG A 41 8.16 2.63 1.71
N GLY A 42 8.23 2.88 0.40
CA GLY A 42 7.39 2.20 -0.59
C GLY A 42 7.59 0.69 -0.58
N LYS A 43 8.84 0.22 -0.55
CA LYS A 43 9.14 -1.22 -0.46
C LYS A 43 8.74 -1.82 0.88
N ALA A 44 8.97 -1.11 1.99
CA ALA A 44 8.55 -1.54 3.31
C ALA A 44 7.02 -1.71 3.39
N MET A 45 6.25 -0.82 2.76
CA MET A 45 4.80 -0.95 2.65
C MET A 45 4.37 -2.29 2.02
N GLU A 46 5.01 -2.70 0.91
CA GLU A 46 4.71 -3.98 0.26
C GLU A 46 5.01 -5.18 1.19
N TYR A 47 6.15 -5.15 1.89
CA TYR A 47 6.52 -6.21 2.83
C TYR A 47 5.63 -6.25 4.07
N ASN A 48 5.24 -5.08 4.60
CA ASN A 48 4.34 -4.98 5.74
C ASN A 48 2.94 -5.49 5.39
N ALA A 49 2.44 -5.16 4.19
CA ALA A 49 1.18 -5.71 3.66
C ALA A 49 1.26 -7.24 3.57
N PHE A 50 2.36 -7.78 3.03
CA PHE A 50 2.60 -9.22 2.94
C PHE A 50 2.57 -9.91 4.30
N LEU A 51 3.37 -9.41 5.26
CA LEU A 51 3.44 -9.99 6.60
C LEU A 51 2.09 -9.93 7.31
N LEU A 52 1.35 -8.85 7.13
CA LEU A 52 0.02 -8.69 7.69
C LEU A 52 -0.96 -9.71 7.10
N LEU A 53 -1.01 -9.85 5.77
CA LEU A 53 -1.87 -10.80 5.09
C LEU A 53 -1.53 -12.26 5.44
N ASP A 54 -0.24 -12.62 5.48
CA ASP A 54 0.21 -13.97 5.88
C ASP A 54 -0.16 -14.31 7.33
N ARG A 55 -0.21 -13.29 8.20
CA ARG A 55 -0.60 -13.46 9.59
C ARG A 55 -2.12 -13.63 9.76
N ILE A 56 -2.93 -12.85 9.06
CA ILE A 56 -4.39 -12.81 9.30
C ILE A 56 -5.17 -13.86 8.49
N LEU A 57 -4.64 -14.32 7.36
CA LEU A 57 -5.33 -15.31 6.53
C LEU A 57 -5.01 -16.75 7.01
N PRO A 58 -6.01 -17.62 7.20
CA PRO A 58 -5.78 -19.00 7.61
C PRO A 58 -4.90 -19.77 6.62
N ARG A 59 -3.74 -20.25 7.07
CA ARG A 59 -2.76 -20.98 6.23
C ARG A 59 -3.30 -22.28 5.64
N THR A 60 -4.36 -22.85 6.21
CA THR A 60 -5.06 -24.03 5.69
C THR A 60 -5.90 -23.71 4.45
N THR A 61 -6.39 -22.47 4.35
CA THR A 61 -7.24 -21.99 3.26
C THR A 61 -6.43 -21.24 2.21
N TRP A 62 -5.45 -20.46 2.64
CA TRP A 62 -4.70 -19.51 1.81
C TRP A 62 -3.20 -19.78 1.82
N SER A 63 -2.55 -19.41 0.72
CA SER A 63 -1.10 -19.29 0.63
C SER A 63 -0.78 -17.87 0.20
N VAL A 64 -0.04 -17.12 1.01
CA VAL A 64 0.37 -15.74 0.72
C VAL A 64 1.84 -15.75 0.32
N GLN A 65 2.19 -15.06 -0.77
CA GLN A 65 3.56 -14.99 -1.27
C GLN A 65 3.90 -13.56 -1.67
N LYS A 66 5.06 -13.07 -1.23
CA LYS A 66 5.67 -11.87 -1.79
C LYS A 66 6.39 -12.24 -3.07
N LEU A 67 6.15 -11.51 -4.15
CA LEU A 67 6.92 -11.68 -5.37
C LEU A 67 8.13 -10.75 -5.34
N ASN A 68 9.29 -11.34 -5.61
CA ASN A 68 10.59 -10.68 -5.71
C ASN A 68 11.08 -10.66 -7.17
N LEU A 69 10.17 -10.44 -8.12
CA LEU A 69 10.51 -10.34 -9.54
C LEU A 69 10.67 -8.87 -9.90
N ASN A 70 11.73 -8.53 -10.63
CA ASN A 70 11.76 -7.28 -11.37
C ASN A 70 10.71 -7.40 -12.48
N ALA A 71 9.84 -6.40 -12.66
CA ALA A 71 8.89 -6.34 -13.77
C ALA A 71 9.60 -6.69 -15.10
N GLN A 72 9.24 -7.84 -15.69
CA GLN A 72 9.66 -8.17 -17.05
C GLN A 72 8.76 -7.43 -18.03
N THR A 73 9.29 -7.03 -19.19
CA THR A 73 8.53 -6.34 -20.24
C THR A 73 7.28 -7.14 -20.60
N GLY A 74 6.10 -6.57 -20.34
CA GLY A 74 4.80 -7.19 -20.64
C GLY A 74 4.16 -7.97 -19.49
N VAL A 75 4.85 -8.15 -18.36
CA VAL A 75 4.29 -8.73 -17.13
C VAL A 75 4.03 -7.58 -16.15
N TYR A 76 2.77 -7.40 -15.75
CA TYR A 76 2.43 -6.45 -14.70
C TYR A 76 3.04 -6.95 -13.37
N ASP A 77 3.84 -6.10 -12.74
CA ASP A 77 4.38 -6.33 -11.41
C ASP A 77 3.20 -6.45 -10.44
N GLU A 78 3.11 -7.56 -9.72
CA GLU A 78 2.13 -7.75 -8.64
C GLU A 78 2.92 -7.85 -7.33
N ASP A 79 2.57 -7.04 -6.35
CA ASP A 79 3.35 -6.97 -5.11
C ASP A 79 3.26 -8.28 -4.33
N ILE A 80 2.04 -8.83 -4.23
CA ILE A 80 1.69 -9.98 -3.41
C ILE A 80 0.73 -10.89 -4.18
N SER A 81 0.94 -12.19 -4.05
CA SER A 81 0.07 -13.23 -4.60
C SER A 81 -0.61 -13.99 -3.47
N ILE A 82 -1.94 -14.13 -3.54
CA ILE A 82 -2.74 -14.92 -2.60
C ILE A 82 -3.40 -16.07 -3.36
N THR A 83 -3.07 -17.31 -3.00
CA THR A 83 -3.65 -18.50 -3.62
C THR A 83 -4.67 -19.15 -2.70
N HIS A 84 -5.91 -19.32 -3.18
CA HIS A 84 -6.92 -20.13 -2.49
C HIS A 84 -6.63 -21.61 -2.70
N ARG A 85 -6.11 -22.28 -1.67
CA ARG A 85 -5.53 -23.64 -1.76
C ARG A 85 -6.49 -24.67 -2.34
N ARG A 86 -7.76 -24.63 -1.92
CA ARG A 86 -8.78 -25.60 -2.37
C ARG A 86 -9.05 -25.51 -3.88
N THR A 87 -9.04 -24.32 -4.45
CA THR A 87 -9.43 -24.11 -5.86
C THR A 87 -8.25 -23.86 -6.80
N GLY A 88 -7.07 -23.54 -6.26
CA GLY A 88 -5.91 -23.10 -7.03
C GLY A 88 -6.05 -21.70 -7.66
N VAL A 89 -7.14 -20.97 -7.38
CA VAL A 89 -7.31 -19.59 -7.86
C VAL A 89 -6.29 -18.68 -7.21
N ILE A 90 -5.58 -17.93 -8.05
CA ILE A 90 -4.61 -16.91 -7.65
C ILE A 90 -5.26 -15.53 -7.72
N LEU A 91 -5.12 -14.79 -6.64
CA LEU A 91 -5.51 -13.39 -6.49
C LEU A 91 -4.26 -12.52 -6.41
N LYS A 92 -4.25 -11.46 -7.22
CA LYS A 92 -3.18 -10.47 -7.30
C LYS A 92 -3.50 -9.31 -6.40
N VAL A 93 -2.55 -8.91 -5.56
CA VAL A 93 -2.72 -7.81 -4.61
C VAL A 93 -1.68 -6.74 -4.89
N GLU A 94 -2.16 -5.51 -5.07
CA GLU A 94 -1.33 -4.31 -5.22
C GLU A 94 -1.34 -3.52 -3.92
N SER A 95 -0.18 -3.11 -3.45
CA SER A 95 0.00 -2.25 -2.27
C SER A 95 0.33 -0.82 -2.70
N LYS A 96 -0.48 0.15 -2.27
CA LYS A 96 -0.25 1.57 -2.54
C LYS A 96 -0.25 2.37 -1.26
N SER A 97 0.73 3.27 -1.14
CA SER A 97 0.74 4.26 -0.06
C SER A 97 -0.36 5.31 -0.27
N ALA A 98 -0.88 5.85 0.83
CA ALA A 98 -1.65 7.08 0.79
C ALA A 98 -0.83 8.23 0.17
N VAL A 99 -1.52 9.22 -0.41
CA VAL A 99 -0.89 10.46 -0.88
C VAL A 99 -0.45 11.26 0.34
N ARG A 100 0.81 11.69 0.35
CA ARG A 100 1.40 12.46 1.46
C ARG A 100 0.58 13.71 1.75
N GLY A 101 0.29 13.97 3.03
CA GLY A 101 -0.43 15.16 3.48
C GLY A 101 -1.86 15.27 2.96
N SER A 102 -2.48 14.17 2.50
CA SER A 102 -3.78 14.21 1.84
C SER A 102 -4.98 14.14 2.77
N VAL A 103 -4.77 14.05 4.08
CA VAL A 103 -5.89 14.07 5.03
C VAL A 103 -6.63 15.39 4.94
N SER A 104 -7.95 15.31 4.85
CA SER A 104 -8.86 16.46 4.87
C SER A 104 -10.00 16.18 5.85
N ASP A 105 -10.50 17.23 6.51
CA ASP A 105 -11.77 17.21 7.26
C ASP A 105 -13.01 17.20 6.35
N GLY A 106 -12.82 17.36 5.03
CA GLY A 106 -13.88 17.40 4.02
C GLY A 106 -14.60 18.73 3.87
N GLN A 107 -14.47 19.69 4.80
CA GLN A 107 -15.27 20.92 4.78
C GLN A 107 -15.02 21.74 3.50
N ARG A 108 -13.74 21.85 3.11
CA ARG A 108 -13.28 22.60 1.93
C ARG A 108 -13.22 21.78 0.65
N SER A 109 -13.39 20.45 0.72
CA SER A 109 -13.33 19.59 -0.46
C SER A 109 -14.56 19.80 -1.34
N ARG A 110 -14.38 19.90 -2.66
CA ARG A 110 -15.50 19.99 -3.61
C ARG A 110 -16.21 18.65 -3.82
N ASN A 111 -15.47 17.56 -3.68
CA ASN A 111 -15.92 16.23 -4.09
C ASN A 111 -16.46 15.40 -2.92
N LEU A 112 -15.93 15.61 -1.70
CA LEU A 112 -16.23 14.75 -0.56
C LEU A 112 -16.28 15.54 0.75
N LYS A 113 -17.49 15.70 1.31
CA LYS A 113 -17.78 16.53 2.50
C LYS A 113 -17.66 15.80 3.84
N VAL A 114 -16.73 14.85 3.93
CA VAL A 114 -16.45 14.08 5.16
C VAL A 114 -14.94 13.90 5.33
N PRO A 115 -14.44 13.55 6.53
CA PRO A 115 -13.03 13.27 6.72
C PRO A 115 -12.53 12.13 5.82
N HIS A 116 -11.42 12.36 5.12
CA HIS A 116 -10.88 11.42 4.14
C HIS A 116 -9.39 11.60 3.88
N PHE A 117 -8.79 10.65 3.18
CA PHE A 117 -7.47 10.76 2.55
C PHE A 117 -7.50 10.23 1.11
N LEU A 118 -6.38 10.33 0.40
CA LEU A 118 -6.22 9.87 -0.98
C LEU A 118 -5.19 8.73 -1.08
N VAL A 119 -5.35 7.82 -2.03
CA VAL A 119 -4.38 6.72 -2.28
C VAL A 119 -3.65 6.92 -3.60
N LYS A 120 -2.34 6.62 -3.69
CA LYS A 120 -1.58 6.83 -4.93
C LYS A 120 -1.72 5.65 -5.92
N SER A 121 -2.85 5.57 -6.62
CA SER A 121 -3.20 4.46 -7.54
C SER A 121 -2.85 4.72 -9.00
N HIS A 122 -1.61 5.10 -9.28
CA HIS A 122 -1.10 5.26 -10.66
C HIS A 122 0.26 4.60 -10.84
N ARG A 123 0.59 4.29 -12.09
CA ARG A 123 1.87 3.65 -12.45
C ARG A 123 3.03 4.64 -12.29
N SER A 124 4.14 4.15 -11.74
CA SER A 124 5.40 4.90 -11.74
C SER A 124 5.88 5.06 -13.19
N ARG A 125 5.99 6.29 -13.67
CA ARG A 125 6.45 6.59 -15.03
C ARG A 125 7.96 6.41 -15.11
N SER A 126 8.42 5.29 -15.67
CA SER A 126 9.84 5.09 -16.03
C SER A 126 10.15 5.54 -17.48
N ASN A 127 9.13 5.80 -18.30
CA ASN A 127 9.30 6.16 -19.71
C ASN A 127 8.68 7.53 -20.04
N ILE A 128 9.53 8.57 -20.06
CA ILE A 128 9.16 9.97 -20.37
C ILE A 128 8.45 10.12 -21.72
N LYS A 129 8.68 9.20 -22.68
CA LYS A 129 8.08 9.26 -24.02
C LYS A 129 6.55 9.08 -24.01
N LEU A 130 5.98 8.55 -22.94
CA LEU A 130 4.53 8.30 -22.79
C LEU A 130 3.81 9.38 -21.96
N ALA A 131 4.52 10.44 -21.53
CA ALA A 131 3.98 11.47 -20.65
C ALA A 131 2.73 12.19 -21.18
N GLY A 132 2.45 12.11 -22.48
CA GLY A 132 1.32 12.75 -23.15
C GLY A 132 0.23 11.82 -23.71
N SER A 133 0.36 10.49 -23.65
CA SER A 133 -0.51 9.58 -24.43
C SER A 133 -1.12 8.39 -23.70
N SER A 134 -0.69 8.04 -22.48
CA SER A 134 -1.31 6.94 -21.74
C SER A 134 -1.89 7.41 -20.42
N ASN A 135 -3.13 7.01 -20.18
CA ASN A 135 -3.79 7.22 -18.91
C ASN A 135 -3.08 6.29 -17.89
N ASP A 136 -2.19 6.82 -17.04
CA ASP A 136 -1.40 6.05 -16.04
C ASP A 136 -2.23 5.30 -14.97
N ARG A 137 -3.54 5.22 -15.18
CA ARG A 137 -4.49 4.46 -14.37
C ARG A 137 -4.30 2.97 -14.64
N TYR A 138 -4.44 2.19 -13.58
CA TYR A 138 -4.57 0.75 -13.70
C TYR A 138 -5.96 0.40 -14.25
N SER A 139 -6.01 -0.57 -15.16
CA SER A 139 -7.28 -1.24 -15.48
C SER A 139 -7.74 -2.05 -14.25
N VAL A 140 -9.05 -2.23 -14.08
CA VAL A 140 -9.62 -3.12 -13.05
C VAL A 140 -9.11 -4.56 -13.12
N ASP A 141 -8.59 -4.99 -14.27
CA ASP A 141 -8.04 -6.33 -14.46
C ASP A 141 -6.54 -6.43 -14.11
N SER A 142 -5.91 -5.31 -13.68
CA SER A 142 -4.47 -5.30 -13.35
C SER A 142 -4.19 -6.12 -12.10
N PHE A 143 -5.10 -6.07 -11.11
CA PHE A 143 -5.02 -6.80 -9.86
C PHE A 143 -6.44 -6.99 -9.28
N ASP A 144 -6.56 -7.88 -8.31
CA ASP A 144 -7.86 -8.26 -7.73
C ASP A 144 -8.18 -7.52 -6.44
N VAL A 145 -7.13 -7.09 -5.73
CA VAL A 145 -7.24 -6.37 -4.46
C VAL A 145 -6.24 -5.22 -4.47
N LEU A 146 -6.70 -4.06 -4.00
CA LEU A 146 -5.86 -2.92 -3.69
C LEU A 146 -5.81 -2.73 -2.18
N ILE A 147 -4.61 -2.67 -1.60
CA ILE A 147 -4.39 -2.48 -0.16
C ILE A 147 -3.60 -1.21 0.11
N THR A 148 -3.93 -0.54 1.21
CA THR A 148 -3.29 0.70 1.67
C THR A 148 -3.32 0.81 3.19
N ASN A 149 -2.58 1.77 3.74
CA ASN A 149 -2.72 2.21 5.12
C ASN A 149 -2.70 3.75 5.18
N THR A 150 -3.14 4.28 6.31
CA THR A 150 -3.31 5.74 6.48
C THR A 150 -1.98 6.46 6.73
N SER A 151 -0.91 5.74 7.10
CA SER A 151 0.38 6.29 7.55
C SER A 151 0.91 7.45 6.71
N ASN A 152 1.01 7.30 5.39
CA ASN A 152 1.63 8.33 4.57
C ASN A 152 0.77 9.62 4.50
N ALA A 153 -0.54 9.52 4.71
CA ALA A 153 -1.46 10.64 4.60
C ALA A 153 -1.23 11.71 5.68
N VAL A 154 -0.76 11.29 6.87
CA VAL A 154 -0.61 12.20 8.02
C VAL A 154 0.71 12.97 8.03
N PHE A 155 1.67 12.59 7.19
CA PHE A 155 2.93 13.31 7.09
C PHE A 155 2.80 14.52 6.17
N GLN A 156 3.28 15.67 6.62
CA GLN A 156 3.43 16.91 5.85
C GLN A 156 4.91 17.28 5.76
N GLY A 157 5.25 18.36 5.04
CA GLY A 157 6.63 18.78 4.84
C GLY A 157 7.47 17.88 3.92
N ASN A 158 8.73 18.27 3.74
CA ASN A 158 9.71 17.45 3.02
C ASN A 158 10.13 16.25 3.89
N THR A 159 10.59 15.18 3.26
CA THR A 159 11.36 14.13 3.95
C THR A 159 12.76 14.69 4.24
N VAL A 160 12.88 15.69 5.12
CA VAL A 160 14.14 16.36 5.44
C VAL A 160 14.24 16.52 6.94
N GLY A 161 15.25 15.87 7.54
CA GLY A 161 15.59 15.98 8.96
C GLY A 161 15.17 14.77 9.81
N GLU A 162 15.57 14.81 11.08
CA GLU A 162 15.36 13.76 12.10
C GLU A 162 13.88 13.56 12.52
N HIS A 163 12.94 14.36 11.99
CA HIS A 163 11.56 14.40 12.45
C HIS A 163 10.55 14.27 11.31
N LEU A 164 9.63 13.32 11.44
CA LEU A 164 8.47 13.21 10.58
C LEU A 164 7.43 14.25 11.02
N GLU A 165 7.32 15.35 10.29
CA GLU A 165 6.29 16.36 10.55
C GLU A 165 4.89 15.81 10.27
N VAL A 166 4.05 15.76 11.30
CA VAL A 166 2.63 15.42 11.20
C VAL A 166 1.82 16.67 10.86
N ILE A 167 0.64 16.48 10.24
CA ILE A 167 -0.35 17.51 9.86
C ILE A 167 -0.27 18.79 10.72
N HIS A 168 0.01 19.94 10.09
CA HIS A 168 0.07 21.23 10.77
C HIS A 168 -1.31 21.85 11.07
N ASP A 169 -2.35 21.45 10.33
CA ASP A 169 -3.71 21.93 10.58
C ASP A 169 -4.27 21.26 11.85
N GLU A 170 -4.29 22.00 12.94
CA GLU A 170 -4.78 21.53 14.25
C GLU A 170 -6.22 21.02 14.20
N LYS A 171 -7.11 21.55 13.34
CA LYS A 171 -8.47 21.03 13.24
C LYS A 171 -8.48 19.62 12.64
N VAL A 172 -7.70 19.42 11.59
CA VAL A 172 -7.57 18.10 10.95
C VAL A 172 -6.89 17.12 11.90
N LYS A 173 -5.85 17.56 12.63
CA LYS A 173 -5.18 16.75 13.66
C LYS A 173 -6.14 16.30 14.76
N GLN A 174 -6.96 17.20 15.29
CA GLN A 174 -7.96 16.87 16.31
C GLN A 174 -9.03 15.89 15.80
N VAL A 175 -9.42 15.98 14.52
CA VAL A 175 -10.31 14.97 13.90
C VAL A 175 -9.66 13.58 13.94
N LEU A 176 -8.38 13.47 13.62
CA LEU A 176 -7.65 12.20 13.66
C LEU A 176 -7.43 11.68 15.08
N TYR A 177 -7.06 12.54 16.02
CA TYR A 177 -6.91 12.17 17.43
C TYR A 177 -8.20 11.58 17.99
N LYS A 178 -9.33 12.23 17.69
CA LYS A 178 -10.65 11.73 18.07
C LYS A 178 -10.99 10.42 17.36
N PHE A 179 -10.70 10.30 16.06
CA PHE A 179 -11.00 9.10 15.28
C PHE A 179 -10.23 7.87 15.78
N TYR A 180 -8.92 8.02 16.05
CA TYR A 180 -8.06 6.94 16.52
C TYR A 180 -8.01 6.78 18.04
N ALA A 181 -8.68 7.66 18.80
CA ALA A 181 -8.65 7.72 20.26
C ALA A 181 -7.21 7.81 20.83
N VAL A 182 -6.42 8.73 20.28
CA VAL A 182 -5.02 9.00 20.65
C VAL A 182 -4.82 10.44 21.11
N ALA A 183 -3.71 10.71 21.81
CA ALA A 183 -3.43 12.03 22.40
C ALA A 183 -2.04 12.61 22.01
N SER A 184 -1.24 11.89 21.25
CA SER A 184 0.10 12.30 20.81
C SER A 184 0.31 12.06 19.32
N ASP A 185 1.28 12.74 18.72
CA ASP A 185 1.65 12.53 17.32
C ASP A 185 2.29 11.15 17.12
N GLU A 186 3.05 10.65 18.10
CA GLU A 186 3.63 9.30 18.08
C GLU A 186 2.56 8.19 18.09
N ASP A 187 1.54 8.34 18.93
CA ASP A 187 0.42 7.40 18.99
C ASP A 187 -0.43 7.49 17.71
N LEU A 188 -0.61 8.69 17.15
CA LEU A 188 -1.29 8.89 15.88
C LEU A 188 -0.56 8.20 14.73
N ILE A 189 0.77 8.36 14.64
CA ILE A 189 1.58 7.67 13.64
C ILE A 189 1.40 6.16 13.75
N THR A 190 1.54 5.63 14.97
CA THR A 190 1.38 4.20 15.25
C THR A 190 -0.02 3.71 14.86
N ALA A 191 -1.08 4.47 15.18
CA ALA A 191 -2.44 4.12 14.79
C ALA A 191 -2.61 4.10 13.26
N CYS A 192 -2.06 5.10 12.55
CA CYS A 192 -2.16 5.19 11.09
C CYS A 192 -1.35 4.11 10.35
N GLU A 193 -0.24 3.64 10.93
CA GLU A 193 0.54 2.50 10.42
C GLU A 193 -0.21 1.17 10.55
N ASN A 194 -1.11 1.07 11.53
CA ASN A 194 -1.92 -0.11 11.79
C ASN A 194 -3.33 -0.06 11.16
N ASP A 195 -3.81 1.11 10.72
CA ASP A 195 -5.07 1.25 9.96
C ASP A 195 -4.91 0.83 8.51
N TRP A 196 -4.94 -0.49 8.30
CA TRP A 196 -4.89 -1.10 6.97
C TRP A 196 -6.28 -1.29 6.37
N ARG A 197 -6.40 -0.89 5.11
CA ARG A 197 -7.64 -0.90 4.35
C ARG A 197 -7.45 -1.54 3.00
N TYR A 198 -8.51 -2.17 2.49
CA TYR A 198 -8.51 -2.78 1.18
C TYR A 198 -9.79 -2.44 0.40
N CYS A 199 -9.73 -2.53 -0.92
CA CYS A 199 -10.89 -2.54 -1.79
C CYS A 199 -10.68 -3.50 -2.97
N VAL A 200 -11.78 -3.90 -3.62
CA VAL A 200 -11.72 -4.55 -4.93
C VAL A 200 -11.73 -3.46 -6.00
N PRO A 201 -10.81 -3.48 -6.98
CA PRO A 201 -10.69 -2.41 -7.98
C PRO A 201 -11.97 -2.04 -8.72
N LYS A 202 -12.82 -3.04 -9.00
CA LYS A 202 -14.10 -2.84 -9.68
C LYS A 202 -15.06 -1.95 -8.88
N ASP A 203 -14.98 -1.98 -7.55
CA ASP A 203 -15.89 -1.25 -6.65
C ASP A 203 -15.60 0.27 -6.66
N ILE A 204 -14.40 0.68 -7.08
CA ILE A 204 -13.95 2.09 -7.12
C ILE A 204 -13.68 2.62 -8.54
N ALA A 205 -13.90 1.80 -9.56
CA ALA A 205 -13.49 2.12 -10.93
C ALA A 205 -14.39 3.16 -11.60
N VAL A 206 -13.80 3.94 -12.50
CA VAL A 206 -14.49 4.86 -13.40
C VAL A 206 -14.09 4.49 -14.82
N ASP A 207 -15.08 4.09 -15.63
CA ASP A 207 -14.91 3.62 -17.01
C ASP A 207 -13.94 2.43 -17.15
N GLY A 208 -13.97 1.50 -16.19
CA GLY A 208 -13.09 0.32 -16.18
C GLY A 208 -11.66 0.58 -15.72
N PHE A 209 -11.36 1.78 -15.22
CA PHE A 209 -10.05 2.16 -14.70
C PHE A 209 -10.12 2.65 -13.26
N ILE A 210 -9.11 2.29 -12.47
CA ILE A 210 -8.96 2.78 -11.10
C ILE A 210 -8.58 4.27 -11.16
N PRO A 211 -9.28 5.17 -10.43
CA PRO A 211 -8.88 6.57 -10.32
C PRO A 211 -7.41 6.71 -9.90
N ARG A 212 -6.70 7.74 -10.36
CA ARG A 212 -5.27 7.93 -9.99
C ARG A 212 -5.08 8.17 -8.50
N THR A 213 -6.07 8.82 -7.89
CA THR A 213 -6.12 9.17 -6.47
C THR A 213 -7.53 8.97 -5.94
N PRO A 214 -7.98 7.72 -5.71
CA PRO A 214 -9.29 7.47 -5.14
C PRO A 214 -9.34 8.01 -3.71
N TYR A 215 -10.52 8.45 -3.30
CA TYR A 215 -10.82 8.89 -1.95
C TYR A 215 -11.02 7.68 -1.03
N VAL A 216 -10.59 7.82 0.22
CA VAL A 216 -10.85 6.89 1.31
C VAL A 216 -11.45 7.69 2.47
N LYS A 217 -12.74 7.51 2.75
CA LYS A 217 -13.42 8.09 3.91
C LYS A 217 -12.85 7.48 5.18
N LEU A 218 -12.54 8.28 6.20
CA LEU A 218 -12.01 7.74 7.46
C LEU A 218 -13.01 6.80 8.12
N ASP A 219 -14.28 7.16 8.11
CA ASP A 219 -15.36 6.38 8.70
C ASP A 219 -16.41 6.00 7.65
N ASN A 220 -17.03 4.82 7.83
CA ASN A 220 -18.13 4.31 7.01
C ASN A 220 -17.91 4.39 5.49
N ASP A 221 -16.70 4.06 5.01
CA ASP A 221 -16.42 3.99 3.58
C ASP A 221 -17.16 2.82 2.91
N GLU A 222 -17.84 3.06 1.78
CA GLU A 222 -18.60 2.02 1.08
C GLU A 222 -17.69 0.96 0.45
N ASN A 223 -16.49 1.33 0.02
CA ASN A 223 -15.62 0.50 -0.81
C ASN A 223 -14.33 0.08 -0.10
N TRP A 224 -13.75 0.98 0.71
CA TRP A 224 -12.52 0.72 1.45
C TRP A 224 -12.84 0.14 2.83
N LYS A 225 -12.53 -1.14 3.02
CA LYS A 225 -12.86 -1.88 4.23
C LYS A 225 -11.63 -2.18 5.06
N SER A 226 -11.84 -2.33 6.38
CA SER A 226 -10.83 -2.89 7.29
C SER A 226 -10.47 -4.32 6.88
N LEU A 227 -9.19 -4.69 7.02
CA LEU A 227 -8.72 -6.06 6.78
C LEU A 227 -9.38 -7.13 7.67
N SER A 228 -10.05 -6.75 8.75
CA SER A 228 -10.79 -7.69 9.62
C SER A 228 -11.80 -8.55 8.85
N ARG A 229 -12.31 -8.08 7.71
CA ARG A 229 -13.27 -8.80 6.85
C ARG A 229 -12.69 -9.18 5.49
N ILE A 230 -11.37 -9.23 5.34
CA ILE A 230 -10.77 -9.48 4.02
C ILE A 230 -11.06 -10.90 3.52
N GLU A 231 -11.02 -11.91 4.38
CA GLU A 231 -11.18 -13.31 3.96
C GLU A 231 -12.52 -13.56 3.27
N GLU A 232 -13.62 -13.06 3.82
CA GLU A 232 -14.97 -13.18 3.24
C GLU A 232 -15.00 -12.62 1.82
N ARG A 233 -14.44 -11.41 1.64
CA ARG A 233 -14.40 -10.76 0.33
C ARG A 233 -13.47 -11.48 -0.65
N LEU A 234 -12.34 -12.04 -0.19
CA LEU A 234 -11.47 -12.85 -1.06
C LEU A 234 -12.19 -14.12 -1.57
N LEU A 235 -13.01 -14.77 -0.74
CA LEU A 235 -13.80 -15.93 -1.16
C LEU A 235 -14.81 -15.55 -2.25
N GLU A 236 -15.49 -14.40 -2.12
CA GLU A 236 -16.38 -13.88 -3.16
C GLU A 236 -15.64 -13.66 -4.48
N VAL A 237 -14.48 -13.00 -4.44
CA VAL A 237 -13.65 -12.74 -5.62
C VAL A 237 -13.17 -14.05 -6.27
N VAL A 238 -12.84 -15.07 -5.47
CA VAL A 238 -12.51 -16.42 -5.98
C VAL A 238 -13.70 -17.00 -6.74
N GLU A 239 -14.90 -16.95 -6.20
CA GLU A 239 -16.08 -17.51 -6.85
C GLU A 239 -16.46 -16.74 -8.12
N GLU A 240 -16.33 -15.41 -8.13
CA GLU A 240 -16.47 -14.60 -9.34
C GLU A 240 -15.50 -15.03 -10.45
N LYS A 241 -14.21 -15.22 -10.12
CA LYS A 241 -13.21 -15.70 -11.06
C LYS A 241 -13.48 -17.12 -11.56
N ARG A 242 -13.99 -18.00 -10.71
CA ARG A 242 -14.34 -19.37 -11.13
C ARG A 242 -15.48 -19.36 -12.14
N LYS A 243 -16.51 -18.55 -11.90
CA LYS A 243 -17.66 -18.40 -12.81
C LYS A 243 -17.25 -17.79 -14.15
N SER A 244 -16.41 -16.77 -14.16
CA SER A 244 -15.92 -16.17 -15.41
C SER A 244 -15.12 -17.18 -16.24
N ASN A 245 -14.19 -17.93 -15.60
CA ASN A 245 -13.38 -18.95 -16.28
C ASN A 245 -14.21 -20.10 -16.87
N GLN A 246 -15.30 -20.50 -16.20
CA GLN A 246 -16.21 -21.52 -16.74
C GLN A 246 -16.99 -21.01 -17.95
N THR A 247 -17.37 -19.74 -17.95
CA THR A 247 -18.11 -19.12 -19.06
C THR A 247 -17.23 -18.99 -20.30
N THR A 248 -15.97 -18.60 -20.13
CA THR A 248 -14.99 -18.50 -21.23
C THR A 248 -14.66 -19.86 -21.84
N ARG A 249 -14.61 -20.93 -21.04
CA ARG A 249 -14.37 -22.31 -21.55
C ARG A 249 -15.56 -22.93 -22.28
N ARG A 250 -16.77 -22.37 -22.14
CA ARG A 250 -17.99 -22.83 -22.82
C ARG A 250 -18.28 -22.09 -24.13
N LYS A 251 -17.48 -21.07 -24.45
CA LYS A 251 -17.47 -20.40 -25.76
C LYS A 251 -16.30 -20.91 -26.58
#